data_AF-A0A4R4ZLS3-F1
#
_entry.id   AF-A0A4R4ZLS3-F1
#
_cell.length_a   1.000
_cell.length_b   1.000
_cell.length_c   1.000
_cell.angle_alpha   90.00
_cell.angle_beta   90.00
_cell.angle_gamma   90.00
#
_symmetry.space_group_name_H-M   'P 1'
#
loop_
_entity.id
_entity.type
_entity.pdbx_description
1 polymer ?
#
loop_
_entity_poly.entity_id
_entity_poly.type
_entity_poly.pdbx_seq_one_letter_code
_entity_poly.pdbx_strand_id
1 'polypeptide(L)'
;MTAQDIDDVVEVDDYYDKAKIRPLQGGCYTEHLELSGMVYGTLGCAVTYTGPDGGPHGDNEYLRHGDTYALSAAHVIGGIGTTVGQPTNTDNDVLGAVQLAVLLEDDPYGDFAICDLFRYPDKFQPEIISLGAVLGEYDVTDEDHGELTVSKRGSQTGTTRGRVENTNVTARFTHGGREYELKGLIQIGALKGQFADHGDSGSVVVGPLNQVIGLLVGASLDFTQGYAVPIARIRERLQVKVRTANLWFHGGPVLRVPKGQDEVTLFLRLSAPAPTIGVDFDLTTDKSTSAKVPPQTTIPSQGLRSVPIKVTRIPGATGVTRINAVAEHIPNLKTQLVLQFE
;
A
#
# COMPACT_ATOMS: atom_id res chain seq x y z
N MET A 1 -6.58 9.57 38.69
CA MET A 1 -6.69 8.51 37.66
C MET A 1 -5.56 7.53 37.93
N THR A 2 -5.91 6.37 38.49
CA THR A 2 -4.96 5.32 38.89
C THR A 2 -4.75 4.34 37.74
N ALA A 3 -3.51 3.88 37.61
CA ALA A 3 -3.09 2.87 36.65
C ALA A 3 -3.59 1.49 37.08
N GLN A 4 -4.78 1.12 36.62
CA GLN A 4 -5.32 -0.24 36.73
C GLN A 4 -6.44 -0.34 35.71
N ASP A 5 -6.11 -0.87 34.52
CA ASP A 5 -7.00 -1.47 33.51
C ASP A 5 -6.16 -1.84 32.26
N ILE A 6 -5.07 -2.59 32.45
CA ILE A 6 -4.33 -3.26 31.36
C ILE A 6 -4.03 -4.68 31.82
N ASP A 7 -5.07 -5.49 31.95
CA ASP A 7 -4.96 -6.94 32.01
C ASP A 7 -6.08 -7.52 31.15
N ASP A 8 -5.81 -7.55 29.85
CA ASP A 8 -6.35 -8.52 28.91
C ASP A 8 -5.19 -8.88 27.97
N VAL A 9 -4.28 -9.72 28.50
CA VAL A 9 -3.37 -10.49 27.67
C VAL A 9 -4.22 -11.58 27.04
N VAL A 10 -4.79 -11.25 25.88
CA VAL A 10 -5.35 -12.25 24.98
C VAL A 10 -4.18 -13.14 24.55
N GLU A 11 -4.21 -14.42 24.94
CA GLU A 11 -3.35 -15.44 24.33
C GLU A 11 -3.53 -15.35 22.82
N VAL A 12 -2.45 -15.04 22.11
CA VAL A 12 -2.45 -14.98 20.65
C VAL A 12 -2.44 -16.43 20.18
N ASP A 13 -3.61 -17.02 19.92
CA ASP A 13 -3.71 -18.23 19.10
C ASP A 13 -2.91 -17.98 17.82
N ASP A 14 -2.04 -18.92 17.45
CA ASP A 14 -1.19 -18.86 16.25
C ASP A 14 -2.03 -18.46 15.03
N TYR A 15 -1.94 -17.20 14.63
CA TYR A 15 -2.75 -16.66 13.55
C TYR A 15 -2.15 -17.13 12.22
N TYR A 16 -2.58 -18.29 11.73
CA TYR A 16 -2.04 -18.85 10.49
C TYR A 16 -3.01 -18.71 9.32
N ASP A 17 -2.81 -17.67 8.51
CA ASP A 17 -3.73 -17.30 7.43
C ASP A 17 -3.38 -17.95 6.09
N LYS A 18 -3.62 -19.26 5.99
CA LYS A 18 -3.49 -20.04 4.74
C LYS A 18 -4.71 -19.94 3.81
N ALA A 19 -5.62 -19.01 4.07
CA ALA A 19 -6.82 -18.90 3.25
C ALA A 19 -6.46 -18.48 1.82
N LYS A 20 -7.20 -18.99 0.85
CA LYS A 20 -7.14 -18.48 -0.53
C LYS A 20 -7.81 -17.10 -0.57
N ILE A 21 -7.04 -16.09 -0.95
CA ILE A 21 -7.49 -14.70 -1.00
C ILE A 21 -7.70 -14.27 -2.45
N ARG A 22 -8.95 -14.01 -2.82
CA ARG A 22 -9.33 -13.49 -4.14
C ARG A 22 -10.46 -12.43 -3.95
N PRO A 23 -10.33 -11.21 -4.50
CA PRO A 23 -9.15 -10.71 -5.24
C PRO A 23 -7.90 -10.70 -4.35
N LEU A 24 -6.74 -10.85 -4.96
CA LEU A 24 -5.45 -10.92 -4.28
C LEU A 24 -5.16 -9.58 -3.59
N GLN A 25 -4.63 -9.63 -2.37
CA GLN A 25 -4.35 -8.47 -1.53
C GLN A 25 -2.99 -8.66 -0.85
N GLY A 26 -2.38 -7.55 -0.43
CA GLY A 26 -1.20 -7.58 0.42
C GLY A 26 -1.50 -8.18 1.81
N GLY A 27 -0.49 -8.72 2.46
CA GLY A 27 -0.60 -9.33 3.79
C GLY A 27 -1.12 -10.77 3.82
N CYS A 28 -1.36 -11.39 2.66
CA CYS A 28 -1.77 -12.79 2.57
C CYS A 28 -0.56 -13.74 2.49
N TYR A 29 -0.77 -14.98 2.92
CA TYR A 29 0.21 -16.07 2.84
C TYR A 29 0.57 -16.41 1.40
N THR A 30 1.85 -16.67 1.15
CA THR A 30 2.38 -17.18 -0.11
C THR A 30 3.47 -18.21 0.14
N GLU A 31 3.69 -19.05 -0.86
CA GLU A 31 4.77 -20.03 -0.84
C GLU A 31 5.38 -20.26 -2.23
N HIS A 32 6.60 -20.78 -2.23
CA HIS A 32 7.21 -21.47 -3.36
C HIS A 32 7.85 -22.78 -2.92
N LEU A 33 8.26 -23.58 -3.90
CA LEU A 33 8.98 -24.82 -3.70
C LEU A 33 10.43 -24.61 -4.05
N GLU A 34 11.31 -24.96 -3.11
CA GLU A 34 12.74 -25.11 -3.34
C GLU A 34 13.15 -26.58 -3.24
N LEU A 35 14.38 -26.88 -3.64
CA LEU A 35 14.95 -28.22 -3.48
C LEU A 35 15.00 -28.69 -2.02
N SER A 36 15.12 -27.74 -1.08
CA SER A 36 15.18 -27.97 0.37
C SER A 36 13.81 -28.15 1.02
N GLY A 37 12.72 -27.81 0.30
CA GLY A 37 11.35 -27.92 0.79
C GLY A 37 10.49 -26.71 0.42
N MET A 38 9.36 -26.59 1.11
CA MET A 38 8.44 -25.46 0.96
C MET A 38 8.98 -24.26 1.73
N VAL A 39 9.08 -23.12 1.05
CA VAL A 39 9.38 -21.82 1.65
C VAL A 39 8.11 -20.99 1.62
N TYR A 40 7.82 -20.30 2.72
CA TYR A 40 6.60 -19.52 2.86
C TYR A 40 6.85 -18.17 3.51
N GLY A 41 5.93 -17.25 3.25
CA GLY A 41 5.90 -15.94 3.88
C GLY A 41 4.66 -15.16 3.49
N THR A 42 4.83 -13.85 3.37
CA THR A 42 3.73 -12.92 3.11
C THR A 42 3.92 -12.19 1.78
N LEU A 43 2.84 -12.02 1.00
CA LEU A 43 2.85 -11.08 -0.13
C LEU A 43 2.74 -9.65 0.37
N GLY A 44 3.60 -8.78 -0.13
CA GLY A 44 3.68 -7.39 0.28
C GLY A 44 2.55 -6.56 -0.27
N CYS A 45 2.69 -6.09 -1.51
CA CYS A 45 1.68 -5.28 -2.19
C CYS A 45 1.78 -5.43 -3.72
N ALA A 46 0.81 -4.86 -4.43
CA ALA A 46 0.90 -4.68 -5.87
C ALA A 46 1.85 -3.52 -6.20
N VAL A 47 2.70 -3.73 -7.21
CA VAL A 47 3.56 -2.70 -7.78
C VAL A 47 3.41 -2.67 -9.30
N THR A 48 3.65 -1.51 -9.90
CA THR A 48 3.71 -1.31 -11.35
C THR A 48 5.16 -1.21 -11.77
N TYR A 49 5.58 -1.99 -12.76
CA TYR A 49 6.93 -1.87 -13.31
C TYR A 49 7.05 -0.61 -14.17
N THR A 50 8.11 0.17 -13.95
CA THR A 50 8.36 1.47 -14.60
C THR A 50 9.63 1.49 -15.44
N GLY A 51 10.43 0.43 -15.41
CA GLY A 51 11.59 0.27 -16.29
C GLY A 51 11.21 -0.08 -17.74
N PRO A 52 12.22 -0.33 -18.61
CA PRO A 52 11.99 -0.71 -20.00
C PRO A 52 11.49 -2.16 -20.14
N ASP A 53 10.65 -2.42 -21.15
CA ASP A 53 10.29 -3.77 -21.56
C ASP A 53 11.54 -4.66 -21.71
N GLY A 54 11.47 -5.89 -21.22
CA GLY A 54 12.64 -6.77 -21.20
C GLY A 54 13.52 -6.64 -19.95
N GLY A 55 13.25 -5.66 -19.08
CA GLY A 55 14.11 -5.35 -17.95
C GLY A 55 15.34 -4.52 -18.30
N PRO A 56 16.20 -4.23 -17.31
CA PRO A 56 17.38 -3.38 -17.50
C PRO A 56 18.33 -3.82 -18.62
N HIS A 57 18.33 -5.12 -18.95
CA HIS A 57 19.16 -5.71 -19.99
C HIS A 57 18.40 -6.13 -21.26
N GLY A 58 17.06 -6.02 -21.27
CA GLY A 58 16.24 -6.35 -22.43
C GLY A 58 16.06 -7.84 -22.71
N ASP A 59 16.38 -8.71 -21.75
CA ASP A 59 16.42 -10.17 -21.88
C ASP A 59 15.24 -10.90 -21.21
N ASN A 60 14.43 -10.22 -20.40
CA ASN A 60 13.22 -10.80 -19.78
C ASN A 60 11.94 -10.48 -20.57
N GLU A 61 11.55 -11.37 -21.49
CA GLU A 61 10.37 -11.20 -22.35
C GLU A 61 9.01 -11.06 -21.61
N TYR A 62 8.95 -11.39 -20.33
CA TYR A 62 7.75 -11.35 -19.49
C TYR A 62 7.66 -10.10 -18.61
N LEU A 63 8.73 -9.30 -18.56
CA LEU A 63 8.75 -8.04 -17.82
C LEU A 63 8.36 -6.89 -18.74
N ARG A 64 7.24 -6.23 -18.43
CA ARG A 64 6.60 -5.22 -19.29
C ARG A 64 6.35 -3.93 -18.54
N HIS A 65 6.69 -2.82 -19.18
CA HIS A 65 6.43 -1.49 -18.66
C HIS A 65 4.93 -1.27 -18.45
N GLY A 66 4.56 -0.80 -17.26
CA GLY A 66 3.17 -0.54 -16.90
C GLY A 66 2.39 -1.75 -16.38
N ASP A 67 2.95 -2.97 -16.46
CA ASP A 67 2.30 -4.16 -15.92
C ASP A 67 2.38 -4.21 -14.38
N THR A 68 1.43 -4.94 -13.81
CA THR A 68 1.31 -5.13 -12.35
C THR A 68 1.96 -6.43 -11.91
N TYR A 69 2.72 -6.34 -10.83
CA TYR A 69 3.44 -7.46 -10.21
C TYR A 69 3.15 -7.51 -8.71
N ALA A 70 3.33 -8.68 -8.10
CA ALA A 70 3.32 -8.81 -6.64
C ALA A 70 4.73 -8.64 -6.09
N LEU A 71 4.90 -7.75 -5.12
CA LEU A 71 6.14 -7.54 -4.37
C LEU A 71 6.17 -8.45 -3.13
N SER A 72 7.31 -9.09 -2.86
CA SER A 72 7.60 -9.77 -1.58
C SER A 72 9.12 -9.80 -1.34
N ALA A 73 9.54 -10.35 -0.21
CA ALA A 73 10.95 -10.57 0.10
C ALA A 73 11.50 -11.66 -0.83
N ALA A 74 12.73 -11.51 -1.32
CA ALA A 74 13.29 -12.46 -2.27
C ALA A 74 13.48 -13.83 -1.63
N HIS A 75 13.89 -13.90 -0.36
CA HIS A 75 13.97 -15.16 0.37
C HIS A 75 12.61 -15.84 0.64
N VAL A 76 11.50 -15.17 0.32
CA VAL A 76 10.13 -15.70 0.49
C VAL A 76 9.55 -16.21 -0.82
N ILE A 77 9.88 -15.58 -1.96
CA ILE A 77 9.32 -15.96 -3.28
C ILE A 77 10.37 -16.49 -4.26
N GLY A 78 11.64 -16.51 -3.85
CA GLY A 78 12.78 -17.04 -4.60
C GLY A 78 13.38 -16.08 -5.63
N GLY A 79 14.34 -16.61 -6.40
CA GLY A 79 15.00 -15.91 -7.50
C GLY A 79 14.22 -15.98 -8.82
N ILE A 80 14.73 -15.32 -9.86
CA ILE A 80 14.09 -15.24 -11.19
C ILE A 80 13.71 -16.64 -11.70
N GLY A 81 12.48 -16.77 -12.21
CA GLY A 81 11.90 -18.02 -12.70
C GLY A 81 11.24 -18.89 -11.64
N THR A 82 11.35 -18.56 -10.35
CA THR A 82 10.69 -19.31 -9.28
C THR A 82 9.17 -19.16 -9.37
N THR A 83 8.44 -20.28 -9.33
CA THR A 83 6.97 -20.30 -9.34
C THR A 83 6.41 -19.99 -7.95
N VAL A 84 5.57 -18.96 -7.88
CA VAL A 84 4.98 -18.42 -6.64
C VAL A 84 3.48 -18.72 -6.59
N GLY A 85 2.98 -19.08 -5.41
CA GLY A 85 1.59 -19.46 -5.17
C GLY A 85 0.87 -18.70 -4.06
N GLN A 86 -0.46 -18.65 -4.13
CA GLN A 86 -1.33 -18.12 -3.07
C GLN A 86 -2.64 -18.94 -2.99
N PRO A 87 -2.88 -19.70 -1.90
CA PRO A 87 -1.96 -19.92 -0.80
C PRO A 87 -0.84 -20.90 -1.20
N THR A 88 -1.10 -21.85 -2.10
CA THR A 88 -0.11 -22.84 -2.54
C THR A 88 0.41 -22.58 -3.95
N ASN A 89 1.57 -23.15 -4.27
CA ASN A 89 2.12 -23.09 -5.63
C ASN A 89 1.74 -24.29 -6.50
N THR A 90 0.65 -24.99 -6.13
CA THR A 90 0.10 -26.12 -6.87
C THR A 90 -1.17 -25.73 -7.61
N ASP A 91 -1.52 -26.49 -8.65
CA ASP A 91 -2.80 -26.41 -9.35
C ASP A 91 -3.21 -25.00 -9.84
N ASN A 92 -4.33 -24.50 -9.32
CA ASN A 92 -4.99 -23.24 -9.68
C ASN A 92 -4.65 -22.11 -8.70
N ASP A 93 -3.63 -22.28 -7.86
CA ASP A 93 -3.23 -21.29 -6.85
C ASP A 93 -1.92 -20.57 -7.21
N VAL A 94 -1.24 -21.04 -8.27
CA VAL A 94 -0.09 -20.37 -8.89
C VAL A 94 -0.47 -18.95 -9.32
N LEU A 95 0.31 -17.98 -8.86
CA LEU A 95 0.24 -16.60 -9.31
C LEU A 95 1.00 -16.42 -10.62
N GLY A 96 2.26 -16.89 -10.62
CA GLY A 96 3.20 -16.66 -11.70
C GLY A 96 4.63 -16.98 -11.32
N ALA A 97 5.59 -16.46 -12.09
CA ALA A 97 7.02 -16.61 -11.82
C ALA A 97 7.66 -15.30 -11.36
N VAL A 98 8.73 -15.39 -10.57
CA VAL A 98 9.58 -14.23 -10.23
C VAL A 98 10.23 -13.67 -11.49
N GLN A 99 10.10 -12.37 -11.71
CA GLN A 99 10.59 -11.67 -12.91
C GLN A 99 11.83 -10.83 -12.65
N LEU A 100 11.93 -10.23 -11.46
CA LEU A 100 13.12 -9.55 -10.97
C LEU A 100 13.32 -9.88 -9.50
N ALA A 101 14.56 -10.04 -9.09
CA ALA A 101 14.94 -10.24 -7.70
C ALA A 101 16.27 -9.55 -7.42
N VAL A 102 16.41 -9.03 -6.20
CA VAL A 102 17.69 -8.69 -5.60
C VAL A 102 17.86 -9.61 -4.40
N LEU A 103 18.81 -10.53 -4.52
CA LEU A 103 19.01 -11.63 -3.57
C LEU A 103 20.00 -11.25 -2.47
N LEU A 104 19.82 -11.85 -1.29
CA LEU A 104 20.66 -11.66 -0.10
C LEU A 104 22.13 -11.99 -0.37
N GLU A 105 22.40 -13.00 -1.20
CA GLU A 105 23.75 -13.43 -1.58
C GLU A 105 24.46 -12.46 -2.53
N ASP A 106 23.71 -11.66 -3.29
CA ASP A 106 24.24 -10.81 -4.35
C ASP A 106 24.38 -9.35 -3.90
N ASP A 107 23.52 -8.89 -2.99
CA ASP A 107 23.49 -7.49 -2.55
C ASP A 107 23.18 -7.36 -1.05
N PRO A 108 24.10 -6.79 -0.23
CA PRO A 108 23.86 -6.58 1.19
C PRO A 108 22.78 -5.52 1.47
N TYR A 109 22.23 -4.87 0.45
CA TYR A 109 21.13 -3.92 0.59
C TYR A 109 19.80 -4.49 0.06
N GLY A 110 19.78 -5.73 -0.45
CA GLY A 110 18.67 -6.29 -1.19
C GLY A 110 18.15 -7.63 -0.67
N ASP A 111 16.83 -7.70 -0.56
CA ASP A 111 16.08 -8.92 -0.28
C ASP A 111 14.61 -8.68 -0.66
N PHE A 112 14.41 -8.51 -1.95
CA PHE A 112 13.10 -8.18 -2.51
C PHE A 112 13.02 -8.64 -3.95
N ALA A 113 11.82 -9.08 -4.33
CA ALA A 113 11.54 -9.59 -5.65
C ALA A 113 10.11 -9.24 -6.06
N ILE A 114 9.88 -9.24 -7.37
CA ILE A 114 8.56 -9.14 -7.95
C ILE A 114 8.23 -10.38 -8.76
N CYS A 115 7.02 -10.92 -8.59
CA CYS A 115 6.51 -11.99 -9.43
C CYS A 115 5.36 -11.52 -10.30
N ASP A 116 5.27 -12.13 -11.49
CA ASP A 116 4.17 -11.86 -12.39
C ASP A 116 2.85 -12.38 -11.83
N LEU A 117 1.77 -11.84 -12.40
CA LEU A 117 0.41 -12.20 -12.06
C LEU A 117 -0.30 -12.77 -13.29
N PHE A 118 0.37 -13.55 -14.15
CA PHE A 118 -0.17 -13.91 -15.47
C PHE A 118 -1.57 -14.55 -15.41
N ARG A 119 -1.89 -15.30 -14.33
CA ARG A 119 -3.22 -15.90 -14.13
C ARG A 119 -4.26 -14.92 -13.58
N TYR A 120 -3.81 -13.81 -13.00
CA TYR A 120 -4.60 -12.88 -12.20
C TYR A 120 -4.23 -11.39 -12.42
N PRO A 121 -4.00 -10.91 -13.65
CA PRO A 121 -3.44 -9.58 -13.89
C PRO A 121 -4.31 -8.45 -13.33
N ASP A 122 -5.64 -8.62 -13.39
CA ASP A 122 -6.60 -7.62 -12.89
C ASP A 122 -7.04 -7.85 -11.44
N LYS A 123 -6.50 -8.87 -10.75
CA LYS A 123 -7.04 -9.31 -9.47
C LYS A 123 -6.18 -8.96 -8.27
N PHE A 124 -5.00 -8.35 -8.41
CA PHE A 124 -4.30 -7.80 -7.25
C PHE A 124 -4.84 -6.41 -6.92
N GLN A 125 -5.64 -6.29 -5.86
CA GLN A 125 -6.13 -5.02 -5.36
C GLN A 125 -5.01 -4.27 -4.62
N PRO A 126 -4.89 -2.96 -4.81
CA PRO A 126 -3.98 -2.12 -4.03
C PRO A 126 -4.49 -1.92 -2.60
N GLU A 127 -4.67 -3.03 -1.88
CA GLU A 127 -5.16 -3.12 -0.52
C GLU A 127 -4.32 -4.14 0.25
N ILE A 128 -4.20 -3.92 1.54
CA ILE A 128 -3.59 -4.86 2.49
C ILE A 128 -4.68 -5.37 3.41
N ILE A 129 -4.73 -6.69 3.62
CA ILE A 129 -5.72 -7.33 4.49
C ILE A 129 -5.73 -6.64 5.86
N SER A 130 -6.92 -6.29 6.35
CA SER A 130 -7.17 -5.60 7.62
C SER A 130 -6.64 -4.15 7.74
N LEU A 131 -5.74 -3.70 6.88
CA LEU A 131 -5.21 -2.33 6.86
C LEU A 131 -5.89 -1.44 5.81
N GLY A 132 -6.42 -2.04 4.75
CA GLY A 132 -7.18 -1.36 3.70
C GLY A 132 -6.31 -0.84 2.55
N ALA A 133 -6.84 0.16 1.84
CA ALA A 133 -6.28 0.71 0.61
C ALA A 133 -4.88 1.32 0.77
N VAL A 134 -3.95 0.94 -0.09
CA VAL A 134 -2.60 1.53 -0.17
C VAL A 134 -2.70 2.91 -0.80
N LEU A 135 -2.27 3.96 -0.09
CA LEU A 135 -2.48 5.36 -0.49
C LEU A 135 -1.22 6.07 -0.98
N GLY A 136 -0.07 5.40 -0.99
CA GLY A 136 1.16 5.98 -1.49
C GLY A 136 2.41 5.28 -1.00
N GLU A 137 3.51 6.01 -1.11
CA GLU A 137 4.83 5.65 -0.62
C GLU A 137 5.30 6.76 0.32
N TYR A 138 6.14 6.40 1.29
CA TYR A 138 6.80 7.37 2.14
C TYR A 138 8.24 6.96 2.40
N ASP A 139 9.16 7.85 2.05
CA ASP A 139 10.58 7.65 2.22
C ASP A 139 10.94 8.07 3.66
N VAL A 140 11.20 7.09 4.52
CA VAL A 140 11.57 7.31 5.92
C VAL A 140 12.90 8.04 6.01
N THR A 141 12.95 9.05 6.86
CA THR A 141 14.10 9.89 7.15
C THR A 141 14.54 9.77 8.60
N ASP A 142 15.69 10.33 8.95
CA ASP A 142 16.18 10.33 10.33
C ASP A 142 15.28 11.15 11.27
N GLU A 143 14.48 12.09 10.76
CA GLU A 143 13.50 12.86 11.52
C GLU A 143 12.31 12.02 12.01
N ASP A 144 12.08 10.86 11.39
CA ASP A 144 10.99 9.94 11.75
C ASP A 144 11.32 9.06 12.96
N HIS A 145 12.60 9.01 13.38
CA HIS A 145 13.07 8.20 14.50
C HIS A 145 12.26 8.51 15.77
N GLY A 146 11.59 7.50 16.31
CA GLY A 146 10.85 7.59 17.57
C GLY A 146 9.49 8.28 17.42
N GLU A 147 9.17 8.83 16.25
CA GLU A 147 7.93 9.58 16.02
C GLU A 147 6.97 8.82 15.11
N LEU A 148 7.48 8.22 14.03
CA LEU A 148 6.66 7.56 13.02
C LEU A 148 6.12 6.22 13.51
N THR A 149 4.80 6.17 13.75
CA THR A 149 4.09 4.91 14.00
C THR A 149 3.79 4.18 12.71
N VAL A 150 3.86 2.86 12.76
CA VAL A 150 3.74 2.01 11.58
C VAL A 150 2.85 0.81 11.89
N SER A 151 2.27 0.23 10.84
CA SER A 151 1.52 -1.02 10.91
C SER A 151 2.00 -1.96 9.82
N LYS A 152 1.77 -3.25 10.01
CA LYS A 152 1.95 -4.26 8.96
C LYS A 152 0.93 -5.37 9.12
N ARG A 153 0.65 -6.07 8.03
CA ARG A 153 -0.13 -7.31 8.03
C ARG A 153 0.78 -8.44 7.54
N GLY A 154 1.06 -9.40 8.43
CA GLY A 154 1.85 -10.59 8.12
C GLY A 154 1.02 -11.86 8.30
N SER A 155 1.24 -12.88 7.47
CA SER A 155 0.41 -14.09 7.46
C SER A 155 0.45 -14.91 8.76
N GLN A 156 1.46 -14.69 9.62
CA GLN A 156 1.67 -15.42 10.88
C GLN A 156 1.17 -14.67 12.12
N THR A 157 1.34 -13.34 12.15
CA THR A 157 1.00 -12.56 13.35
C THR A 157 -0.22 -11.65 13.18
N GLY A 158 -0.85 -11.69 12.01
CA GLY A 158 -1.98 -10.81 11.75
C GLY A 158 -1.52 -9.36 11.55
N THR A 159 -2.31 -8.43 12.06
CA THR A 159 -1.98 -7.00 12.04
C THR A 159 -1.22 -6.63 13.31
N THR A 160 -0.01 -6.12 13.16
CA THR A 160 0.79 -5.61 14.28
C THR A 160 1.11 -4.14 14.08
N ARG A 161 1.49 -3.47 15.18
CA ARG A 161 1.83 -2.05 15.20
C ARG A 161 3.19 -1.83 15.84
N GLY A 162 3.93 -0.88 15.29
CA GLY A 162 5.26 -0.54 15.75
C GLY A 162 5.54 0.94 15.63
N ARG A 163 6.79 1.28 15.90
CA ARG A 163 7.36 2.62 15.76
C ARG A 163 8.74 2.49 15.13
N VAL A 164 9.07 3.37 14.19
CA VAL A 164 10.43 3.44 13.65
C VAL A 164 11.38 3.80 14.78
N GLU A 165 12.30 2.91 15.09
CA GLU A 165 13.33 3.12 16.10
C GLU A 165 14.62 3.62 15.47
N ASN A 166 15.03 3.08 14.32
CA ASN A 166 16.25 3.55 13.67
C ASN A 166 16.14 3.39 12.16
N THR A 167 16.87 4.22 11.44
CA THR A 167 17.13 4.14 10.01
C THR A 167 18.57 3.72 9.78
N ASN A 168 18.87 3.27 8.56
CA ASN A 168 20.21 2.89 8.15
C ASN A 168 20.88 1.78 9.01
N VAL A 169 20.09 0.88 9.58
CA VAL A 169 20.60 -0.18 10.47
C VAL A 169 21.24 -1.31 9.67
N THR A 170 22.26 -1.93 10.24
CA THR A 170 22.82 -3.20 9.76
C THR A 170 22.37 -4.32 10.69
N ALA A 171 21.80 -5.39 10.12
CA ALA A 171 21.35 -6.56 10.87
C ALA A 171 21.84 -7.84 10.20
N ARG A 172 22.01 -8.89 11.01
CA ARG A 172 22.41 -10.21 10.55
C ARG A 172 21.25 -11.18 10.65
N PHE A 173 21.02 -11.93 9.60
CA PHE A 173 19.95 -12.91 9.49
C PHE A 173 20.51 -14.25 9.07
N THR A 174 19.94 -15.33 9.60
CA THR A 174 20.26 -16.68 9.17
C THR A 174 19.15 -17.20 8.27
N HIS A 175 19.47 -17.45 7.00
CA HIS A 175 18.55 -18.01 6.02
C HIS A 175 19.19 -19.22 5.34
N GLY A 176 18.47 -20.34 5.21
CA GLY A 176 19.00 -21.57 4.62
C GLY A 176 20.27 -22.11 5.32
N GLY A 177 20.44 -21.82 6.62
CA GLY A 177 21.63 -22.19 7.39
C GLY A 177 22.88 -21.33 7.10
N ARG A 178 22.74 -20.23 6.36
CA ARG A 178 23.81 -19.26 6.08
C ARG A 178 23.48 -17.92 6.72
N GLU A 179 24.49 -17.25 7.23
CA GLU A 179 24.37 -15.89 7.76
C GLU A 179 24.53 -14.86 6.64
N TYR A 180 23.63 -13.90 6.59
CA TYR A 180 23.65 -12.75 5.70
C TYR A 180 23.64 -11.46 6.51
N GLU A 181 24.42 -10.47 6.08
CA GLU A 181 24.43 -9.14 6.68
C GLU A 181 23.71 -8.17 5.74
N LEU A 182 22.54 -7.69 6.17
CA LEU A 182 21.76 -6.70 5.45
C LEU A 182 22.01 -5.31 6.04
N LYS A 183 22.09 -4.31 5.17
CA LYS A 183 22.47 -2.93 5.47
C LYS A 183 21.38 -1.94 5.06
N GLY A 184 21.40 -0.81 5.76
CA GLY A 184 20.53 0.31 5.45
C GLY A 184 19.05 0.03 5.75
N LEU A 185 18.75 -0.77 6.77
CA LEU A 185 17.40 -1.19 7.11
C LEU A 185 16.68 -0.14 7.98
N ILE A 186 15.36 -0.20 7.97
CA ILE A 186 14.49 0.45 8.96
C ILE A 186 14.29 -0.56 10.09
N GLN A 187 14.67 -0.18 11.31
CA GLN A 187 14.36 -0.94 12.52
C GLN A 187 13.07 -0.42 13.14
N ILE A 188 12.17 -1.33 13.49
CA ILE A 188 10.84 -1.03 14.01
C ILE A 188 10.65 -1.75 15.33
N GLY A 189 10.41 -1.00 16.41
CA GLY A 189 10.05 -1.57 17.70
C GLY A 189 8.54 -1.80 17.82
N ALA A 190 8.13 -2.94 18.36
CA ALA A 190 6.74 -3.24 18.65
C ALA A 190 6.15 -2.24 19.66
N LEU A 191 4.93 -1.75 19.39
CA LEU A 191 4.21 -0.96 20.40
C LEU A 191 3.57 -1.84 21.48
N LYS A 192 3.30 -3.11 21.18
CA LYS A 192 2.77 -4.12 22.12
C LYS A 192 3.13 -5.52 21.62
N GLY A 193 3.68 -6.35 22.51
CA GLY A 193 4.01 -7.74 22.21
C GLY A 193 5.03 -7.87 21.07
N GLN A 194 4.77 -8.78 20.14
CA GLN A 194 5.60 -8.99 18.95
C GLN A 194 5.25 -8.02 17.81
N PHE A 195 6.26 -7.61 17.05
CA PHE A 195 6.06 -6.90 15.80
C PHE A 195 5.94 -7.87 14.63
N ALA A 196 6.76 -8.93 14.57
CA ALA A 196 6.77 -9.89 13.48
C ALA A 196 7.35 -11.24 13.90
N ASP A 197 6.92 -12.31 13.25
CA ASP A 197 7.39 -13.69 13.45
C ASP A 197 7.78 -14.35 12.11
N HIS A 198 8.34 -15.55 12.17
CA HIS A 198 8.62 -16.39 11.01
C HIS A 198 7.38 -16.55 10.12
N GLY A 199 7.53 -16.22 8.84
CA GLY A 199 6.43 -16.20 7.86
C GLY A 199 5.82 -14.82 7.61
N ASP A 200 6.13 -13.80 8.42
CA ASP A 200 5.72 -12.42 8.12
C ASP A 200 6.63 -11.74 7.10
N SER A 201 7.81 -12.30 6.82
CA SER A 201 8.72 -11.80 5.79
C SER A 201 7.98 -11.57 4.47
N GLY A 202 8.30 -10.47 3.80
CA GLY A 202 7.64 -10.03 2.58
C GLY A 202 6.37 -9.19 2.81
N SER A 203 5.89 -9.05 4.05
CA SER A 203 4.85 -8.07 4.36
C SER A 203 5.36 -6.64 4.17
N VAL A 204 4.52 -5.75 3.61
CA VAL A 204 4.83 -4.33 3.59
C VAL A 204 4.53 -3.70 4.94
N VAL A 205 5.39 -2.76 5.32
CA VAL A 205 5.19 -1.87 6.46
C VAL A 205 4.59 -0.57 5.92
N VAL A 206 3.55 -0.08 6.59
CA VAL A 206 2.84 1.14 6.22
C VAL A 206 2.84 2.17 7.34
N GLY A 207 2.93 3.45 6.96
CA GLY A 207 2.79 4.58 7.87
C GLY A 207 1.32 4.88 8.22
N PRO A 208 1.05 5.95 8.99
CA PRO A 208 -0.29 6.26 9.50
C PRO A 208 -1.33 6.57 8.42
N LEU A 209 -0.88 7.00 7.23
CA LEU A 209 -1.72 7.27 6.07
C LEU A 209 -1.83 6.07 5.12
N ASN A 210 -1.49 4.86 5.58
CA ASN A 210 -1.45 3.64 4.78
C ASN A 210 -0.57 3.76 3.51
N GLN A 211 0.51 4.53 3.65
CA GLN A 211 1.59 4.70 2.67
C GLN A 211 2.68 3.66 2.96
N VAL A 212 3.12 2.92 1.93
CA VAL A 212 4.17 1.92 2.07
C VAL A 212 5.49 2.61 2.37
N ILE A 213 6.18 2.16 3.42
CA ILE A 213 7.48 2.74 3.85
C ILE A 213 8.64 1.77 3.63
N GLY A 214 8.33 0.47 3.59
CA GLY A 214 9.32 -0.57 3.41
C GLY A 214 8.72 -1.97 3.37
N LEU A 215 9.59 -2.95 3.17
CA LEU A 215 9.27 -4.36 3.06
C LEU A 215 9.98 -5.13 4.18
N LEU A 216 9.23 -5.84 5.01
CA LEU A 216 9.77 -6.62 6.13
C LEU A 216 10.60 -7.80 5.59
N VAL A 217 11.82 -7.94 6.11
CA VAL A 217 12.77 -9.02 5.73
C VAL A 217 13.21 -9.86 6.91
N GLY A 218 12.98 -9.41 8.14
CA GLY A 218 13.29 -10.19 9.32
C GLY A 218 12.85 -9.52 10.62
N ALA A 219 13.12 -10.20 11.73
CA ALA A 219 12.82 -9.75 13.08
C ALA A 219 13.96 -10.09 14.05
N SER A 220 13.96 -9.48 15.23
CA SER A 220 14.82 -9.88 16.35
C SER A 220 14.43 -11.27 16.86
N LEU A 221 15.32 -11.92 17.62
CA LEU A 221 15.10 -13.26 18.18
C LEU A 221 13.92 -13.34 19.16
N ASP A 222 13.56 -12.22 19.78
CA ASP A 222 12.40 -12.10 20.67
C ASP A 222 11.15 -11.55 19.95
N PHE A 223 11.24 -11.37 18.63
CA PHE A 223 10.15 -10.92 17.76
C PHE A 223 9.59 -9.51 18.06
N THR A 224 10.23 -8.76 18.97
CA THR A 224 9.80 -7.41 19.36
C THR A 224 10.28 -6.33 18.40
N GLN A 225 11.29 -6.63 17.58
CA GLN A 225 11.81 -5.71 16.56
C GLN A 225 11.64 -6.30 15.16
N GLY A 226 11.17 -5.49 14.21
CA GLY A 226 11.17 -5.80 12.78
C GLY A 226 12.25 -5.05 12.04
N TYR A 227 12.71 -5.63 10.94
CA TYR A 227 13.66 -5.02 10.03
C TYR A 227 13.09 -4.98 8.62
N ALA A 228 13.02 -3.79 8.04
CA ALA A 228 12.45 -3.58 6.72
C ALA A 228 13.42 -2.90 5.76
N VAL A 229 13.41 -3.33 4.49
CA VAL A 229 14.10 -2.63 3.41
C VAL A 229 13.28 -1.39 3.03
N PRO A 230 13.88 -0.17 2.98
CA PRO A 230 13.15 1.04 2.61
C PRO A 230 12.53 0.97 1.21
N ILE A 231 11.31 1.49 1.06
CA ILE A 231 10.58 1.46 -0.22
C ILE A 231 11.32 2.21 -1.34
N ALA A 232 12.00 3.32 -1.02
CA ALA A 232 12.84 4.07 -1.96
C ALA A 232 13.85 3.17 -2.68
N ARG A 233 14.50 2.28 -1.92
CA ARG A 233 15.50 1.35 -2.46
C ARG A 233 14.88 0.34 -3.41
N ILE A 234 13.72 -0.21 -3.05
CA ILE A 234 13.00 -1.18 -3.86
C ILE A 234 12.58 -0.53 -5.19
N ARG A 235 12.01 0.67 -5.13
CA ARG A 235 11.65 1.49 -6.29
C ARG A 235 12.83 1.71 -7.22
N GLU A 236 13.98 2.11 -6.68
CA GLU A 236 15.19 2.37 -7.46
C GLU A 236 15.76 1.09 -8.10
N ARG A 237 15.88 0.00 -7.32
CA ARG A 237 16.55 -1.22 -7.77
C ARG A 237 15.70 -2.08 -8.68
N LEU A 238 14.39 -2.18 -8.42
CA LEU A 238 13.47 -2.94 -9.28
C LEU A 238 12.82 -2.08 -10.37
N GLN A 239 13.00 -0.75 -10.35
CA GLN A 239 12.28 0.17 -11.24
C GLN A 239 10.77 -0.06 -11.17
N VAL A 240 10.22 0.03 -9.96
CA VAL A 240 8.79 -0.18 -9.71
C VAL A 240 8.19 1.00 -8.98
N LYS A 241 6.87 1.14 -9.05
CA LYS A 241 6.09 2.08 -8.23
C LYS A 241 5.00 1.32 -7.51
N VAL A 242 4.79 1.58 -6.22
CA VAL A 242 3.65 1.02 -5.47
C VAL A 242 2.34 1.39 -6.15
N ARG A 243 1.50 0.38 -6.39
CA ARG A 243 0.17 0.59 -6.93
C ARG A 243 -0.74 1.09 -5.81
N THR A 244 -1.29 2.27 -6.01
CA THR A 244 -2.21 2.89 -5.04
C THR A 244 -3.66 2.61 -5.44
N ALA A 245 -4.55 2.55 -4.44
CA ALA A 245 -5.97 2.52 -4.70
C ALA A 245 -6.41 3.87 -5.27
N ASN A 246 -7.31 3.83 -6.26
CA ASN A 246 -8.11 4.99 -6.60
C ASN A 246 -9.36 4.93 -5.72
N LEU A 247 -9.46 5.80 -4.71
CA LEU A 247 -10.62 5.83 -3.83
C LEU A 247 -11.73 6.64 -4.49
N TRP A 248 -12.74 5.94 -5.00
CA TRP A 248 -13.94 6.57 -5.56
C TRP A 248 -15.09 6.53 -4.55
N PHE A 249 -15.69 7.69 -4.29
CA PHE A 249 -16.91 7.81 -3.49
C PHE A 249 -18.14 7.95 -4.36
N HIS A 250 -19.22 7.33 -3.91
CA HIS A 250 -20.56 7.57 -4.44
C HIS A 250 -21.44 8.04 -3.27
N GLY A 251 -21.98 9.27 -3.35
CA GLY A 251 -22.99 9.75 -2.38
C GLY A 251 -22.70 11.05 -1.62
N GLY A 252 -22.12 12.08 -2.26
CA GLY A 252 -22.00 13.41 -1.65
C GLY A 252 -23.36 14.13 -1.49
N PRO A 253 -23.46 15.14 -0.60
CA PRO A 253 -24.68 15.93 -0.42
C PRO A 253 -25.02 16.70 -1.70
N VAL A 254 -26.31 16.72 -2.07
CA VAL A 254 -26.79 17.53 -3.18
C VAL A 254 -26.77 19.00 -2.76
N LEU A 255 -25.81 19.75 -3.30
CA LEU A 255 -25.76 21.20 -3.12
C LEU A 255 -26.72 21.89 -4.09
N ARG A 256 -27.37 22.97 -3.64
CA ARG A 256 -28.22 23.82 -4.50
C ARG A 256 -27.53 25.17 -4.67
N VAL A 257 -27.20 25.52 -5.91
CA VAL A 257 -26.68 26.85 -6.24
C VAL A 257 -27.84 27.86 -6.26
N PRO A 258 -27.78 28.96 -5.49
CA PRO A 258 -28.79 30.01 -5.52
C PRO A 258 -28.90 30.65 -6.92
N LYS A 259 -30.12 31.02 -7.30
CA LYS A 259 -30.39 31.69 -8.58
C LYS A 259 -29.65 33.03 -8.63
N GLY A 260 -28.85 33.24 -9.68
CA GLY A 260 -28.11 34.51 -9.92
C GLY A 260 -26.62 34.47 -9.58
N GLN A 261 -26.11 33.35 -9.06
CA GLN A 261 -24.69 33.09 -8.91
C GLN A 261 -24.18 32.33 -10.16
N ASP A 262 -23.18 32.88 -10.85
CA ASP A 262 -22.57 32.25 -12.03
C ASP A 262 -21.31 31.44 -11.69
N GLU A 263 -20.85 31.55 -10.45
CA GLU A 263 -19.67 30.88 -9.94
C GLU A 263 -19.93 30.42 -8.50
N VAL A 264 -19.46 29.21 -8.15
CA VAL A 264 -19.50 28.72 -6.78
C VAL A 264 -18.15 28.11 -6.46
N THR A 265 -17.56 28.51 -5.33
CA THR A 265 -16.35 27.89 -4.80
C THR A 265 -16.73 26.88 -3.74
N LEU A 266 -16.29 25.64 -3.93
CA LEU A 266 -16.46 24.56 -2.96
C LEU A 266 -15.15 24.40 -2.19
N PHE A 267 -15.25 24.31 -0.87
CA PHE A 267 -14.11 23.94 -0.05
C PHE A 267 -14.28 22.50 0.42
N LEU A 268 -13.41 21.64 -0.08
CA LEU A 268 -13.24 20.31 0.47
C LEU A 268 -12.35 20.42 1.71
N ARG A 269 -12.91 20.29 2.92
CA ARG A 269 -12.11 20.23 4.15
C ARG A 269 -11.84 18.78 4.53
N LEU A 270 -10.57 18.50 4.73
CA LEU A 270 -10.06 17.21 5.18
C LEU A 270 -9.65 17.31 6.64
N SER A 271 -9.95 16.30 7.45
CA SER A 271 -9.46 16.28 8.84
C SER A 271 -7.98 15.92 8.95
N ALA A 272 -7.34 15.46 7.87
CA ALA A 272 -5.89 15.23 7.77
C ALA A 272 -5.42 15.40 6.31
N PRO A 273 -4.11 15.59 6.06
CA PRO A 273 -3.56 15.71 4.71
C PRO A 273 -3.79 14.44 3.87
N ALA A 274 -4.13 14.59 2.59
CA ALA A 274 -4.18 13.50 1.61
C ALA A 274 -3.16 13.76 0.50
N PRO A 275 -2.51 12.73 -0.08
CA PRO A 275 -1.49 12.90 -1.11
C PRO A 275 -2.07 13.25 -2.48
N THR A 276 -3.24 12.73 -2.82
CA THR A 276 -3.97 13.04 -4.06
C THR A 276 -5.46 12.95 -3.79
N ILE A 277 -6.26 13.83 -4.39
CA ILE A 277 -7.72 13.78 -4.29
C ILE A 277 -8.29 13.87 -5.69
N GLY A 278 -8.99 12.82 -6.11
CA GLY A 278 -9.85 12.85 -7.28
C GLY A 278 -11.23 13.38 -6.89
N VAL A 279 -11.62 14.52 -7.43
CA VAL A 279 -12.99 15.04 -7.28
C VAL A 279 -13.67 14.97 -8.63
N ASP A 280 -14.77 14.21 -8.70
CA ASP A 280 -15.59 14.13 -9.90
C ASP A 280 -16.94 14.82 -9.67
N PHE A 281 -17.40 15.58 -10.66
CA PHE A 281 -18.58 16.43 -10.55
C PHE A 281 -19.63 16.07 -11.60
N ASP A 282 -20.80 15.62 -11.15
CA ASP A 282 -21.98 15.51 -12.02
C ASP A 282 -22.84 16.77 -11.90
N LEU A 283 -22.87 17.59 -12.95
CA LEU A 283 -23.82 18.69 -13.11
C LEU A 283 -25.10 18.17 -13.77
N THR A 284 -26.16 17.97 -13.00
CA THR A 284 -27.51 17.69 -13.55
C THR A 284 -28.42 18.88 -13.32
N THR A 285 -29.06 19.41 -14.36
CA THR A 285 -30.14 20.41 -14.27
C THR A 285 -31.51 19.76 -14.09
N ASP A 286 -32.51 20.49 -13.56
CA ASP A 286 -33.90 19.99 -13.38
C ASP A 286 -34.58 19.57 -14.70
N LYS A 287 -34.05 20.02 -15.83
CA LYS A 287 -34.31 19.44 -17.16
C LYS A 287 -33.21 18.42 -17.42
N SER A 288 -33.56 17.17 -17.67
CA SER A 288 -32.74 15.94 -17.71
C SER A 288 -31.53 15.90 -18.66
N THR A 289 -30.94 17.03 -19.02
CA THR A 289 -29.65 17.11 -19.70
C THR A 289 -28.53 17.00 -18.67
N SER A 290 -27.86 15.85 -18.62
CA SER A 290 -26.54 15.74 -17.99
C SER A 290 -25.52 16.38 -18.93
N ALA A 291 -24.83 17.41 -18.45
CA ALA A 291 -23.60 17.84 -19.09
C ALA A 291 -22.48 17.09 -18.38
N LYS A 292 -21.82 16.15 -19.07
CA LYS A 292 -20.56 15.61 -18.58
C LYS A 292 -19.54 16.74 -18.57
N VAL A 293 -19.16 17.19 -17.38
CA VAL A 293 -17.93 17.97 -17.22
C VAL A 293 -16.79 17.04 -17.59
N PRO A 294 -15.79 17.46 -18.38
CA PRO A 294 -14.64 16.62 -18.67
C PRO A 294 -14.00 16.14 -17.37
N PRO A 295 -13.66 14.84 -17.26
CA PRO A 295 -13.22 14.27 -16.01
C PRO A 295 -11.82 14.77 -15.65
N GLN A 296 -11.56 14.77 -14.35
CA GLN A 296 -10.25 14.90 -13.70
C GLN A 296 -9.69 16.33 -13.60
N THR A 297 -9.95 16.97 -12.46
CA THR A 297 -8.96 17.88 -11.88
C THR A 297 -8.26 17.13 -10.76
N THR A 298 -7.10 16.55 -11.04
CA THR A 298 -6.23 16.00 -9.98
C THR A 298 -5.58 17.20 -9.30
N ILE A 299 -5.94 17.46 -8.04
CA ILE A 299 -5.36 18.57 -7.30
C ILE A 299 -4.25 18.01 -6.40
N PRO A 300 -2.97 18.34 -6.62
CA PRO A 300 -1.92 17.99 -5.68
C PRO A 300 -2.19 18.73 -4.36
N SER A 301 -2.51 17.98 -3.31
CA SER A 301 -2.95 18.53 -2.02
C SER A 301 -1.86 18.58 -0.96
N GLN A 302 -0.57 18.54 -1.33
CA GLN A 302 0.55 18.47 -0.36
C GLN A 302 0.38 19.50 0.77
N GLY A 303 -0.01 19.02 1.96
CA GLY A 303 -0.21 19.83 3.16
C GLY A 303 -1.51 20.64 3.27
N LEU A 304 -2.39 20.62 2.27
CA LEU A 304 -3.62 21.44 2.28
C LEU A 304 -4.74 20.77 3.10
N ARG A 305 -5.23 21.48 4.12
CA ARG A 305 -6.44 21.11 4.90
C ARG A 305 -7.75 21.52 4.20
N SER A 306 -7.63 22.35 3.17
CA SER A 306 -8.76 22.84 2.37
C SER A 306 -8.32 23.01 0.93
N VAL A 307 -9.05 22.40 0.01
CA VAL A 307 -8.83 22.57 -1.42
C VAL A 307 -9.98 23.41 -2.01
N PRO A 308 -9.70 24.61 -2.55
CA PRO A 308 -10.70 25.39 -3.26
C PRO A 308 -10.96 24.75 -4.62
N ILE A 309 -12.23 24.48 -4.91
CA ILE A 309 -12.65 23.96 -6.20
C ILE A 309 -13.60 24.95 -6.83
N LYS A 310 -13.16 25.52 -7.95
CA LYS A 310 -13.89 26.54 -8.69
C LYS A 310 -14.86 25.86 -9.66
N VAL A 311 -16.15 26.05 -9.45
CA VAL A 311 -17.19 25.52 -10.36
C VAL A 311 -17.85 26.68 -11.09
N THR A 312 -17.64 26.76 -12.40
CA THR A 312 -18.29 27.76 -13.26
C THR A 312 -19.58 27.19 -13.83
N ARG A 313 -20.67 27.96 -13.74
CA ARG A 313 -21.96 27.57 -14.29
C ARG A 313 -21.89 27.49 -15.81
N ILE A 314 -22.50 26.46 -16.40
CA ILE A 314 -22.64 26.35 -17.86
C ILE A 314 -23.63 27.43 -18.33
N PRO A 315 -23.27 28.29 -19.30
CA PRO A 315 -24.16 29.29 -19.85
C PRO A 315 -25.47 28.66 -20.34
N GLY A 316 -26.61 29.17 -19.85
CA GLY A 316 -27.96 28.69 -20.23
C GLY A 316 -28.56 27.62 -19.31
N ALA A 317 -27.84 27.12 -18.30
CA ALA A 317 -28.37 26.15 -17.33
C ALA A 317 -29.42 26.79 -16.39
N THR A 318 -30.72 26.64 -16.67
CA THR A 318 -31.81 27.10 -15.78
C THR A 318 -32.27 25.98 -14.86
N GLY A 319 -31.58 25.71 -13.77
CA GLY A 319 -32.00 24.68 -12.80
C GLY A 319 -31.00 24.43 -11.68
N VAL A 320 -31.43 23.63 -10.69
CA VAL A 320 -30.56 23.12 -9.62
C VAL A 320 -29.32 22.49 -10.24
N THR A 321 -28.15 22.92 -9.79
CA THR A 321 -26.89 22.28 -10.16
C THR A 321 -26.58 21.26 -9.09
N ARG A 322 -26.71 19.96 -9.39
CA ARG A 322 -26.12 18.95 -8.50
C ARG A 322 -24.61 19.07 -8.59
N ILE A 323 -23.95 18.92 -7.46
CA ILE A 323 -22.51 18.85 -7.36
C ILE A 323 -22.27 17.63 -6.49
N ASN A 324 -21.94 16.51 -7.13
CA ASN A 324 -21.32 15.42 -6.40
C ASN A 324 -19.88 15.86 -6.14
N ALA A 325 -19.49 15.99 -4.88
CA ALA A 325 -18.09 16.18 -4.50
C ALA A 325 -17.64 14.86 -3.88
N VAL A 326 -16.70 14.22 -4.55
CA VAL A 326 -16.13 12.93 -4.17
C VAL A 326 -14.84 13.22 -3.40
N ALA A 327 -14.72 12.73 -2.17
CA ALA A 327 -13.50 12.86 -1.36
C ALA A 327 -13.29 11.60 -0.53
N GLU A 328 -12.02 11.18 -0.45
CA GLU A 328 -11.59 9.82 -0.11
C GLU A 328 -11.84 9.36 1.34
N HIS A 329 -11.92 8.03 1.55
CA HIS A 329 -12.21 7.37 2.83
C HIS A 329 -10.87 6.98 3.37
N ILE A 330 -10.33 7.86 4.17
CA ILE A 330 -9.29 7.47 5.09
C ILE A 330 -10.05 7.05 6.35
N PRO A 331 -9.93 5.79 6.82
CA PRO A 331 -10.55 5.38 8.09
C PRO A 331 -10.18 6.38 9.19
N ASN A 332 -11.18 6.92 9.90
CA ASN A 332 -11.09 8.01 10.90
C ASN A 332 -10.95 9.46 10.37
N LEU A 333 -11.03 9.68 9.06
CA LEU A 333 -11.02 11.02 8.48
C LEU A 333 -12.45 11.57 8.38
N LYS A 334 -12.73 12.65 9.11
CA LYS A 334 -13.99 13.39 8.98
C LYS A 334 -13.86 14.36 7.82
N THR A 335 -14.56 14.10 6.73
CA THR A 335 -14.70 15.05 5.62
C THR A 335 -15.88 15.97 5.85
N GLN A 336 -15.68 17.28 5.73
CA GLN A 336 -16.77 18.26 5.71
C GLN A 336 -16.71 19.04 4.41
N LEU A 337 -17.78 18.96 3.61
CA LEU A 337 -17.95 19.85 2.47
C LEU A 337 -18.52 21.17 2.99
N VAL A 338 -17.76 22.26 2.85
CA VAL A 338 -18.20 23.59 3.27
C VAL A 338 -18.48 24.41 2.01
N LEU A 339 -19.74 24.82 1.86
CA LEU A 339 -20.13 25.82 0.88
C LEU A 339 -19.81 27.21 1.43
N GLN A 340 -19.07 27.99 0.66
CA GLN A 340 -18.88 29.40 0.93
C GLN A 340 -19.29 30.17 -0.32
N PHE A 341 -20.25 31.08 -0.15
CA PHE A 341 -20.65 32.01 -1.21
C PHE A 341 -19.76 33.24 -1.08
N GLU A 342 -19.11 33.62 -2.18
CA GLU A 342 -18.55 34.97 -2.36
C GLU A 342 -19.63 35.89 -2.95
#